data_AF-A0A7W1CT66-F1
#
_entry.id   AF-A0A7W1CT66-F1
#
_cell.length_a   1.000
_cell.length_b   1.000
_cell.length_c   1.000
_cell.angle_alpha   90.00
_cell.angle_beta   90.00
_cell.angle_gamma   90.00
#
_symmetry.space_group_name_H-M   'P 1'
#
loop_
_entity.id
_entity.type
_entity.pdbx_description
1 polymer ?
#
loop_
_entity_poly.entity_id
_entity_poly.type
_entity_poly.pdbx_seq_one_letter_code
_entity_poly.pdbx_strand_id
1 'polypeptide(L)'
;MISTLRSRFGARLAQTGLTLALGIGLTSALWIVTLPVANATLMSPTEMIESGLPPGVMVNTAGKPQFLTAVCAAVKSNPSSAASIAKAAVTAHHEYAGDIVATAIRCASGEEIDCDLTGAIVAAAIVAWPQSAALIDDAALATAPDCADSVQTRTETTRNDGKQVMDGKEMLDGKEVLEDIPAEGPGFGAPNTPPFFGGGGGGFNPGDTSVLICDNGRQRRILGDNVQMFLNNHPGAYVGNCEVTPATAR
;
A
#
# COMPACT_ATOMS: atom_id res chain seq x y z
N MET A 1 -65.39 -34.50 18.29
CA MET A 1 -64.47 -35.61 18.60
C MET A 1 -63.49 -35.74 17.44
N ILE A 2 -62.27 -35.23 17.57
CA ILE A 2 -61.01 -35.57 16.85
C ILE A 2 -60.00 -34.53 17.37
N SER A 3 -59.39 -34.80 18.52
CA SER A 3 -58.34 -33.94 19.12
C SER A 3 -57.57 -34.72 20.18
N THR A 4 -56.94 -35.84 19.82
CA THR A 4 -56.04 -36.56 20.74
C THR A 4 -55.21 -37.57 19.96
N LEU A 5 -54.12 -37.13 19.32
CA LEU A 5 -53.00 -38.00 18.90
C LEU A 5 -51.76 -37.14 18.60
N ARG A 6 -51.37 -36.31 19.58
CA ARG A 6 -50.10 -35.57 19.59
C ARG A 6 -49.50 -35.71 20.98
N SER A 7 -48.63 -36.70 21.16
CA SER A 7 -47.72 -36.88 22.30
C SER A 7 -47.52 -38.39 22.46
N ARG A 8 -46.38 -38.94 22.02
CA ARG A 8 -45.67 -40.12 22.58
C ARG A 8 -44.35 -40.43 21.86
N PHE A 9 -43.99 -39.72 20.78
CA PHE A 9 -42.73 -39.96 20.05
C PHE A 9 -41.53 -39.06 20.45
N GLY A 10 -41.62 -38.30 21.55
CA GLY A 10 -40.57 -37.32 21.91
C GLY A 10 -39.49 -37.78 22.90
N ALA A 11 -39.65 -38.90 23.60
CA ALA A 11 -38.87 -39.15 24.82
C ALA A 11 -37.73 -40.18 24.70
N ARG A 12 -37.59 -40.92 23.59
CA ARG A 12 -36.57 -41.98 23.48
C ARG A 12 -35.40 -41.70 22.53
N LEU A 13 -35.43 -40.60 21.77
CA LEU A 13 -34.31 -40.21 20.89
C LEU A 13 -33.30 -39.28 21.59
N ALA A 14 -33.64 -38.68 22.72
CA ALA A 14 -32.75 -37.76 23.43
C ALA A 14 -31.63 -38.47 24.23
N GLN A 15 -31.77 -39.78 24.50
CA GLN A 15 -30.89 -40.47 25.45
C GLN A 15 -29.72 -41.22 24.79
N THR A 16 -29.79 -41.48 23.48
CA THR A 16 -28.69 -42.10 22.70
C THR A 16 -27.77 -41.10 22.00
N GLY A 17 -28.11 -39.80 21.95
CA GLY A 17 -27.27 -38.76 21.35
C GLY A 17 -26.12 -38.28 22.27
N LEU A 18 -26.25 -38.45 23.59
CA LEU A 18 -25.35 -37.80 24.54
C LEU A 18 -24.05 -38.58 24.81
N THR A 19 -24.03 -39.89 24.58
CA THR A 19 -22.82 -40.71 24.77
C THR A 19 -21.87 -40.66 23.57
N LEU A 20 -22.36 -40.33 22.37
CA LEU A 20 -21.53 -40.21 21.17
C LEU A 20 -20.80 -38.85 21.09
N ALA A 21 -21.36 -37.81 21.73
CA ALA A 21 -20.74 -36.48 21.80
C ALA A 21 -19.54 -36.42 22.78
N LEU A 22 -19.48 -37.29 23.79
CA LEU A 22 -18.40 -37.28 24.80
C LEU A 22 -17.17 -38.13 24.43
N GLY A 23 -17.29 -39.05 23.46
CA GLY A 23 -16.17 -39.89 23.01
C GLY A 23 -15.21 -39.23 22.00
N ILE A 24 -15.66 -38.20 21.29
CA ILE A 24 -14.85 -37.51 20.25
C ILE A 24 -14.08 -36.29 20.84
N GLY A 25 -14.34 -35.94 22.10
CA GLY A 25 -13.76 -34.76 22.74
C GLY A 25 -12.34 -34.90 23.31
N LEU A 26 -11.77 -36.12 23.39
CA LEU A 26 -10.55 -36.36 24.17
C LEU A 26 -9.38 -37.01 23.40
N THR A 27 -9.49 -37.27 22.10
CA THR A 27 -8.38 -37.79 21.27
C THR A 27 -7.83 -36.78 20.25
N SER A 28 -8.38 -35.57 20.18
CA SER A 28 -7.99 -34.52 19.24
C SER A 28 -6.95 -33.52 19.77
N ALA A 29 -6.43 -33.71 20.98
CA ALA A 29 -5.51 -32.74 21.63
C ALA A 29 -4.01 -33.03 21.44
N LEU A 30 -3.60 -34.10 20.75
CA LEU A 30 -2.18 -34.51 20.72
C LEU A 30 -1.61 -34.84 19.33
N TRP A 31 -2.10 -34.17 18.29
CA TRP A 31 -1.33 -33.96 17.05
C TRP A 31 -1.27 -32.47 16.73
N ILE A 32 -0.79 -31.65 17.69
CA ILE A 32 -0.02 -30.48 17.30
C ILE A 32 1.30 -31.07 16.78
N VAL A 33 1.24 -31.59 15.55
CA VAL A 33 2.41 -31.74 14.71
C VAL A 33 3.06 -30.39 14.80
N THR A 34 4.24 -30.36 15.40
CA THR A 34 5.24 -29.32 15.19
C THR A 34 5.47 -29.30 13.69
N LEU A 35 4.57 -28.67 12.95
CA LEU A 35 4.87 -28.21 11.62
C LEU A 35 6.12 -27.38 11.86
N PRO A 36 7.26 -27.72 11.25
CA PRO A 36 8.35 -26.77 11.23
C PRO A 36 7.68 -25.48 10.77
N VAL A 37 7.71 -24.46 11.64
CA VAL A 37 7.53 -23.10 11.18
C VAL A 37 8.73 -22.95 10.27
N ALA A 38 8.56 -23.39 9.02
CA ALA A 38 9.33 -22.92 7.92
C ALA A 38 9.04 -21.43 8.01
N ASN A 39 9.95 -20.73 8.70
CA ASN A 39 10.19 -19.34 8.46
C ASN A 39 10.56 -19.32 6.98
N ALA A 40 9.54 -19.38 6.12
CA ALA A 40 9.61 -18.85 4.78
C ALA A 40 9.91 -17.40 5.09
N THR A 41 11.20 -17.07 5.08
CA THR A 41 11.69 -15.71 5.16
C THR A 41 10.88 -14.98 4.12
N LEU A 42 9.89 -14.22 4.57
CA LEU A 42 9.04 -13.43 3.70
C LEU A 42 10.00 -12.43 3.07
N MET A 43 10.48 -12.77 1.87
CA MET A 43 11.29 -11.86 1.09
C MET A 43 10.43 -10.63 0.87
N SER A 44 10.99 -9.46 1.17
CA SER A 44 10.30 -8.21 0.87
C SER A 44 10.06 -8.13 -0.64
N PRO A 45 8.99 -7.45 -1.10
CA PRO A 45 8.74 -7.27 -2.53
C PRO A 45 9.93 -6.66 -3.29
N THR A 46 10.74 -5.82 -2.62
CA THR A 46 11.97 -5.26 -3.19
C THR A 46 13.04 -6.32 -3.37
N GLU A 47 13.29 -7.17 -2.37
CA GLU A 47 14.23 -8.30 -2.48
C GLU A 47 13.79 -9.29 -3.57
N MET A 48 12.48 -9.49 -3.75
CA MET A 48 11.95 -10.29 -4.85
C MET A 48 12.33 -9.70 -6.22
N ILE A 49 12.26 -8.38 -6.40
CA ILE A 49 12.67 -7.72 -7.64
C ILE A 49 14.20 -7.80 -7.80
N GLU A 50 14.96 -7.56 -6.73
CA GLU A 50 16.42 -7.62 -6.76
C GLU A 50 16.94 -9.02 -7.12
N SER A 51 16.22 -10.08 -6.73
CA SER A 51 16.57 -11.45 -7.12
C SER A 51 16.53 -11.70 -8.63
N GLY A 52 15.80 -10.87 -9.38
CA GLY A 52 15.72 -10.90 -10.84
C GLY A 52 16.71 -9.98 -11.56
N LEU A 53 17.47 -9.16 -10.81
CA LEU A 53 18.46 -8.24 -11.38
C LEU A 53 19.83 -8.91 -11.55
N PRO A 54 20.66 -8.43 -12.50
CA PRO A 54 22.06 -8.85 -12.60
C PRO A 54 22.84 -8.57 -11.29
N PRO A 55 23.85 -9.39 -10.96
CA PRO A 55 24.63 -9.19 -9.75
C PRO A 55 25.31 -7.81 -9.75
N GLY A 56 25.13 -7.06 -8.66
CA GLY A 56 25.68 -5.70 -8.49
C GLY A 56 24.78 -4.58 -9.02
N VAL A 57 23.61 -4.90 -9.58
CA VAL A 57 22.59 -3.91 -9.97
C VAL A 57 21.51 -3.88 -8.90
N MET A 58 21.19 -2.69 -8.39
CA MET A 58 20.11 -2.47 -7.43
C MET A 58 18.86 -1.99 -8.15
N VAL A 59 17.70 -2.10 -7.51
CA VAL A 59 16.42 -1.59 -8.06
C VAL A 59 16.58 -0.16 -8.58
N ASN A 60 17.12 0.75 -7.76
CA ASN A 60 17.25 2.17 -8.09
C ASN A 60 18.25 2.50 -9.20
N THR A 61 19.16 1.58 -9.56
CA THR A 61 20.21 1.80 -10.57
C THR A 61 19.99 0.98 -11.85
N ALA A 62 18.99 0.11 -11.86
CA ALA A 62 18.67 -0.72 -13.00
C ALA A 62 18.15 0.13 -14.17
N GLY A 63 18.62 -0.18 -15.39
CA GLY A 63 18.01 0.40 -16.59
C GLY A 63 16.58 -0.12 -16.78
N LYS A 64 15.69 0.71 -17.34
CA LYS A 64 14.27 0.37 -17.59
C LYS A 64 14.01 -1.06 -18.09
N PRO A 65 14.67 -1.58 -19.16
CA PRO A 65 14.38 -2.93 -19.65
C PRO A 65 14.80 -4.03 -18.66
N GLN A 66 15.91 -3.84 -17.94
CA GLN A 66 16.37 -4.80 -16.92
C GLN A 66 15.42 -4.80 -15.73
N PHE A 67 15.01 -3.61 -15.29
CA PHE A 67 14.06 -3.44 -14.20
C PHE A 67 12.70 -4.10 -14.52
N LEU A 68 12.12 -3.83 -15.70
CA LEU A 68 10.85 -4.44 -16.09
C LEU A 68 10.95 -5.98 -16.23
N THR A 69 12.10 -6.49 -16.70
CA THR A 69 12.35 -7.93 -16.76
C THR A 69 12.39 -8.55 -15.36
N ALA A 70 13.05 -7.88 -14.41
CA ALA A 70 13.12 -8.32 -13.02
C ALA A 70 11.75 -8.28 -12.32
N VAL A 71 10.96 -7.22 -12.53
CA VAL A 71 9.57 -7.13 -12.06
C VAL A 71 8.73 -8.29 -12.60
N CYS A 72 8.82 -8.57 -13.90
CA CYS A 72 8.11 -9.70 -14.52
C CYS A 72 8.49 -11.04 -13.88
N ALA A 73 9.79 -11.29 -13.68
CA ALA A 73 10.29 -12.52 -13.05
C ALA A 73 9.80 -12.66 -11.60
N ALA A 74 9.81 -11.57 -10.84
CA ALA A 74 9.32 -11.53 -9.47
C ALA A 74 7.81 -11.85 -9.39
N VAL A 75 7.01 -11.21 -10.24
CA VAL A 75 5.55 -11.44 -10.33
C VAL A 75 5.23 -12.87 -10.73
N LYS A 76 5.91 -13.40 -11.76
CA LYS A 76 5.70 -14.76 -12.23
C LYS A 76 6.03 -15.81 -11.17
N SER A 77 7.06 -15.54 -10.36
CA SER A 77 7.47 -16.44 -9.28
C SER A 77 6.56 -16.34 -8.05
N ASN A 78 5.91 -15.18 -7.84
CA ASN A 78 5.08 -14.90 -6.67
C ASN A 78 3.76 -14.22 -7.08
N PRO A 79 2.85 -14.93 -7.79
CA PRO A 79 1.63 -14.32 -8.33
C PRO A 79 0.70 -13.77 -7.24
N SER A 80 0.66 -14.40 -6.07
CA SER A 80 -0.10 -13.93 -4.90
C SER A 80 0.41 -12.59 -4.34
N SER A 81 1.67 -12.22 -4.63
CA SER A 81 2.31 -10.98 -4.22
C SER A 81 2.42 -9.97 -5.37
N ALA A 82 1.77 -10.20 -6.52
CA ALA A 82 1.91 -9.34 -7.69
C ALA A 82 1.56 -7.87 -7.39
N ALA A 83 0.51 -7.62 -6.61
CA ALA A 83 0.10 -6.27 -6.24
C ALA A 83 1.14 -5.55 -5.35
N SER A 84 1.74 -6.24 -4.39
CA SER A 84 2.78 -5.65 -3.52
C SER A 84 4.10 -5.44 -4.27
N ILE A 85 4.45 -6.33 -5.20
CA ILE A 85 5.60 -6.17 -6.10
C ILE A 85 5.40 -4.96 -7.01
N ALA A 86 4.23 -4.83 -7.65
CA ALA A 86 3.91 -3.67 -8.49
C ALA A 86 3.95 -2.37 -7.69
N LYS A 87 3.37 -2.35 -6.48
CA LYS A 87 3.45 -1.19 -5.58
C LYS A 87 4.89 -0.80 -5.27
N ALA A 88 5.74 -1.75 -4.88
CA ALA A 88 7.14 -1.49 -4.57
C ALA A 88 7.90 -0.99 -5.82
N ALA A 89 7.66 -1.60 -6.98
CA ALA A 89 8.27 -1.20 -8.24
C ALA A 89 7.88 0.23 -8.64
N VAL A 90 6.59 0.59 -8.56
CA VAL A 90 6.12 1.95 -8.85
C VAL A 90 6.66 2.96 -7.84
N THR A 91 6.81 2.56 -6.58
CA THR A 91 7.44 3.42 -5.55
C THR A 91 8.90 3.70 -5.87
N ALA A 92 9.63 2.73 -6.42
CA ALA A 92 11.02 2.90 -6.81
C ALA A 92 11.20 3.71 -8.11
N HIS A 93 10.34 3.47 -9.11
CA HIS A 93 10.42 4.07 -10.44
C HIS A 93 9.05 4.57 -10.93
N HIS A 94 8.59 5.67 -10.34
CA HIS A 94 7.29 6.27 -10.67
C HIS A 94 7.22 6.75 -12.13
N GLU A 95 8.35 7.10 -12.74
CA GLU A 95 8.49 7.48 -14.15
C GLU A 95 8.09 6.34 -15.12
N TYR A 96 8.05 5.09 -14.65
CA TYR A 96 7.65 3.92 -15.44
C TYR A 96 6.33 3.31 -14.98
N ALA A 97 5.52 4.01 -14.18
CA ALA A 97 4.35 3.43 -13.52
C ALA A 97 3.41 2.66 -14.46
N GLY A 98 3.08 3.21 -15.63
CA GLY A 98 2.25 2.54 -16.63
C GLY A 98 2.89 1.28 -17.19
N ASP A 99 4.19 1.32 -17.54
CA ASP A 99 4.92 0.15 -18.04
C ASP A 99 5.08 -0.94 -16.99
N ILE A 100 5.28 -0.57 -15.72
CA ILE A 100 5.37 -1.48 -14.58
C ILE A 100 4.04 -2.23 -14.43
N VAL A 101 2.91 -1.52 -14.42
CA VAL A 101 1.58 -2.12 -14.29
C VAL A 101 1.26 -3.03 -15.47
N ALA A 102 1.47 -2.56 -16.71
CA ALA A 102 1.28 -3.38 -17.91
C ALA A 102 2.17 -4.64 -17.90
N THR A 103 3.40 -4.53 -17.39
CA THR A 103 4.30 -5.69 -17.28
C THR A 103 3.86 -6.64 -16.17
N ALA A 104 3.48 -6.13 -15.01
CA ALA A 104 2.99 -6.94 -13.89
C ALA A 104 1.72 -7.71 -14.30
N ILE A 105 0.76 -7.07 -14.95
CA ILE A 105 -0.47 -7.73 -15.44
C ILE A 105 -0.12 -8.84 -16.43
N ARG A 106 0.70 -8.56 -17.45
CA ARG A 106 1.10 -9.57 -18.46
C ARG A 106 1.83 -10.76 -17.84
N CYS A 107 2.63 -10.54 -16.81
CA CYS A 107 3.41 -11.61 -16.18
C CYS A 107 2.65 -12.35 -15.07
N ALA A 108 1.60 -11.74 -14.51
CA ALA A 108 0.66 -12.39 -13.60
C ALA A 108 -0.39 -13.22 -14.36
N SER A 109 -0.76 -12.78 -15.56
CA SER A 109 -1.67 -13.49 -16.46
C SER A 109 -1.04 -14.82 -16.87
N GLY A 110 -1.59 -15.92 -16.35
CA GLY A 110 -1.23 -17.27 -16.79
C GLY A 110 -1.89 -17.60 -18.11
N GLU A 111 -2.58 -18.74 -18.15
CA GLU A 111 -3.43 -19.11 -19.31
C GLU A 111 -4.75 -18.33 -19.33
N GLU A 112 -5.20 -17.85 -18.17
CA GLU A 112 -6.41 -17.04 -17.98
C GLU A 112 -6.06 -15.75 -17.24
N ILE A 113 -6.70 -14.65 -17.63
CA ILE A 113 -6.51 -13.34 -17.00
C ILE A 113 -7.43 -13.23 -15.79
N ASP A 114 -6.85 -13.15 -14.59
CA ASP A 114 -7.59 -12.87 -13.36
C ASP A 114 -7.83 -11.36 -13.22
N CYS A 115 -9.08 -10.94 -13.44
CA CYS A 115 -9.47 -9.53 -13.35
C CYS A 115 -9.46 -8.97 -11.92
N ASP A 116 -9.61 -9.82 -10.91
CA ASP A 116 -9.49 -9.40 -9.50
C ASP A 116 -8.05 -9.10 -9.13
N LEU A 117 -7.12 -9.98 -9.54
CA LEU A 117 -5.68 -9.76 -9.37
C LEU A 117 -5.23 -8.53 -10.16
N THR A 118 -5.71 -8.36 -11.39
CA THR A 118 -5.43 -7.18 -12.23
C THR A 118 -5.88 -5.90 -11.53
N GLY A 119 -7.12 -5.84 -11.04
CA GLY A 119 -7.61 -4.68 -10.29
C GLY A 119 -6.79 -4.41 -9.01
N ALA A 120 -6.34 -5.47 -8.31
CA ALA A 120 -5.50 -5.33 -7.12
C ALA A 120 -4.11 -4.74 -7.45
N ILE A 121 -3.50 -5.14 -8.58
CA ILE A 121 -2.24 -4.58 -9.08
C ILE A 121 -2.39 -3.08 -9.37
N VAL A 122 -3.44 -2.70 -10.09
CA VAL A 122 -3.73 -1.30 -10.44
C VAL A 122 -3.94 -0.46 -9.18
N ALA A 123 -4.82 -0.90 -8.27
CA ALA A 123 -5.10 -0.20 -7.03
C ALA A 123 -3.81 0.01 -6.20
N ALA A 124 -2.99 -1.03 -6.06
CA ALA A 124 -1.74 -0.94 -5.31
C ALA A 124 -0.73 0.02 -5.96
N ALA A 125 -0.65 0.07 -7.29
CA ALA A 125 0.16 1.03 -8.03
C ALA A 125 -0.33 2.48 -7.85
N ILE A 126 -1.64 2.71 -7.88
CA ILE A 126 -2.24 4.04 -7.64
C ILE A 126 -1.97 4.51 -6.20
N VAL A 127 -2.04 3.61 -5.22
CA VAL A 127 -1.66 3.94 -3.83
C VAL A 127 -0.19 4.34 -3.72
N ALA A 128 0.71 3.69 -4.46
CA ALA A 128 2.12 4.09 -4.49
C ALA A 128 2.32 5.46 -5.15
N TRP A 129 1.60 5.75 -6.23
CA TRP A 129 1.78 6.98 -6.98
C TRP A 129 0.46 7.58 -7.52
N PRO A 130 -0.30 8.30 -6.67
CA PRO A 130 -1.63 8.80 -7.04
C PRO A 130 -1.63 9.82 -8.19
N GLN A 131 -0.50 10.50 -8.41
CA GLN A 131 -0.38 11.54 -9.44
C GLN A 131 -0.47 10.97 -10.87
N SER A 132 -0.14 9.69 -11.07
CA SER A 132 -0.21 9.03 -12.37
C SER A 132 -1.37 8.05 -12.50
N ALA A 133 -2.42 8.18 -11.67
CA ALA A 133 -3.56 7.27 -11.70
C ALA A 133 -4.16 7.09 -13.10
N ALA A 134 -4.36 8.18 -13.85
CA ALA A 134 -4.88 8.12 -15.23
C ALA A 134 -3.97 7.31 -16.17
N LEU A 135 -2.64 7.51 -16.09
CA LEU A 135 -1.68 6.75 -16.91
C LEU A 135 -1.63 5.27 -16.53
N ILE A 136 -1.80 4.97 -15.24
CA ILE A 136 -1.85 3.60 -14.73
C ILE A 136 -3.14 2.90 -15.20
N ASP A 137 -4.29 3.56 -15.11
CA ASP A 137 -5.58 3.05 -15.58
C ASP A 137 -5.54 2.82 -17.11
N ASP A 138 -5.07 3.78 -17.90
CA ASP A 138 -4.96 3.67 -19.35
C ASP A 138 -4.06 2.50 -19.76
N ALA A 139 -2.91 2.33 -19.10
CA ALA A 139 -2.00 1.22 -19.37
C ALA A 139 -2.62 -0.14 -19.00
N ALA A 140 -3.38 -0.20 -17.90
CA ALA A 140 -4.08 -1.41 -17.48
C ALA A 140 -5.18 -1.80 -18.47
N LEU A 141 -6.01 -0.85 -18.89
CA LEU A 141 -7.08 -1.08 -19.87
C LEU A 141 -6.55 -1.46 -21.26
N ALA A 142 -5.42 -0.88 -21.66
CA ALA A 142 -4.73 -1.27 -22.89
C ALA A 142 -4.18 -2.71 -22.82
N THR A 143 -3.83 -3.18 -21.62
CA THR A 143 -3.23 -4.51 -21.40
C THR A 143 -4.28 -5.60 -21.20
N ALA A 144 -5.36 -5.30 -20.47
CA ALA A 144 -6.42 -6.23 -20.12
C ALA A 144 -7.79 -5.56 -20.30
N PRO A 145 -8.25 -5.37 -21.55
CA PRO A 145 -9.50 -4.67 -21.84
C PRO A 145 -10.73 -5.38 -21.26
N ASP A 146 -10.67 -6.71 -21.14
CA ASP A 146 -11.76 -7.52 -20.57
C ASP A 146 -11.95 -7.31 -19.06
N CYS A 147 -10.97 -6.69 -18.38
CA CYS A 147 -11.00 -6.44 -16.94
C CYS A 147 -11.39 -4.99 -16.58
N ALA A 148 -11.95 -4.23 -17.52
CA ALA A 148 -12.26 -2.80 -17.34
C ALA A 148 -13.12 -2.52 -16.10
N ASP A 149 -14.17 -3.32 -15.86
CA ASP A 149 -15.08 -3.13 -14.73
C ASP A 149 -14.39 -3.33 -13.37
N SER A 150 -13.56 -4.38 -13.25
CA SER A 150 -12.80 -4.67 -12.04
C SER A 150 -11.75 -3.59 -11.75
N VAL A 151 -11.10 -3.08 -12.80
CA VAL A 151 -10.12 -1.99 -12.70
C VAL A 151 -10.80 -0.71 -12.21
N GLN A 152 -11.88 -0.28 -12.86
CA GLN A 152 -12.60 0.94 -12.49
C GLN A 152 -13.15 0.87 -11.05
N THR A 153 -13.79 -0.24 -10.70
CA THR A 153 -14.38 -0.42 -9.35
C THR A 153 -13.33 -0.28 -8.24
N ARG A 154 -12.15 -0.87 -8.42
CA ARG A 154 -11.07 -0.79 -7.42
C ARG A 154 -10.36 0.56 -7.42
N THR A 155 -10.20 1.20 -8.58
CA THR A 155 -9.64 2.55 -8.66
C THR A 155 -10.56 3.57 -7.98
N GLU A 156 -11.88 3.48 -8.18
CA GLU A 156 -12.85 4.35 -7.50
C GLU A 156 -12.82 4.15 -5.98
N THR A 157 -12.81 2.90 -5.51
CA THR A 157 -12.72 2.58 -4.08
C THR A 157 -11.44 3.18 -3.48
N THR A 158 -10.30 2.96 -4.13
CA THR A 158 -8.99 3.48 -3.70
C THR A 158 -8.97 5.01 -3.67
N ARG A 159 -9.60 5.68 -4.64
CA ARG A 159 -9.69 7.14 -4.71
C ARG A 159 -10.53 7.72 -3.58
N ASN A 160 -11.64 7.05 -3.26
CA ASN A 160 -12.55 7.45 -2.19
C ASN A 160 -11.91 7.25 -0.81
N ASP A 161 -11.17 6.14 -0.62
CA ASP A 161 -10.46 5.85 0.63
C ASP A 161 -9.25 6.79 0.83
N GLY A 162 -8.49 7.05 -0.24
CA GLY A 162 -7.35 7.97 -0.19
C GLY A 162 -7.74 9.41 0.13
N LYS A 163 -8.97 9.81 -0.23
CA LYS A 163 -9.51 11.14 0.11
C LYS A 163 -9.73 11.29 1.62
N GLN A 164 -10.10 10.22 2.33
CA GLN A 164 -10.30 10.26 3.79
C GLN A 164 -9.00 10.47 4.57
N VAL A 165 -7.85 10.08 4.01
CA VAL A 165 -6.55 10.20 4.72
C VAL A 165 -5.94 11.61 4.58
N MET A 166 -6.25 12.34 3.51
CA MET A 166 -5.69 13.68 3.26
C MET A 166 -6.59 14.83 3.74
N ASP A 167 -7.90 14.60 3.86
CA ASP A 167 -8.85 15.57 4.44
C ASP A 167 -8.91 15.49 5.98
N GLY A 168 -8.04 14.67 6.61
CA GLY A 168 -7.84 14.52 8.06
C GLY A 168 -7.22 15.74 8.74
N LYS A 169 -7.87 16.89 8.57
CA LYS A 169 -7.90 17.98 9.55
C LYS A 169 -9.10 17.75 10.47
N GLU A 170 -9.31 16.51 10.92
CA GLU A 170 -10.31 16.18 11.95
C GLU A 170 -9.61 15.59 13.17
N MET A 171 -9.38 16.52 14.11
CA MET A 171 -9.61 16.38 15.54
C MET A 171 -8.93 15.21 16.25
N LEU A 172 -7.73 15.52 16.73
CA LEU A 172 -7.34 15.21 18.11
C LEU A 172 -8.45 15.67 19.06
N ASP A 173 -9.37 14.77 19.39
CA ASP A 173 -10.19 14.91 20.59
C ASP A 173 -10.06 13.62 21.40
N GLY A 174 -9.32 13.73 22.51
CA GLY A 174 -9.44 12.85 23.66
C GLY A 174 -8.76 11.47 23.55
N LYS A 175 -7.48 11.40 23.94
CA LYS A 175 -7.00 10.76 25.18
C LYS A 175 -5.51 10.40 25.03
N GLU A 176 -4.66 11.35 25.41
CA GLU A 176 -3.27 11.06 25.75
C GLU A 176 -3.27 10.03 26.89
N VAL A 177 -2.90 8.80 26.57
CA VAL A 177 -2.33 7.88 27.55
C VAL A 177 -0.82 8.13 27.49
N LEU A 178 -0.41 9.12 28.27
CA LEU A 178 0.97 9.35 28.67
C LEU A 178 1.34 8.18 29.60
N GLU A 179 1.90 7.10 29.05
CA GLU A 179 2.62 6.14 29.87
C GLU A 179 4.02 6.69 30.14
N ASP A 180 4.23 7.07 31.40
CA ASP A 180 5.50 7.49 31.98
C ASP A 180 6.59 6.45 31.71
N ILE A 181 7.60 6.83 30.93
CA ILE A 181 8.87 6.11 30.87
C ILE A 181 9.74 6.66 32.02
N PRO A 182 10.06 5.86 33.06
CA PRO A 182 10.87 6.34 34.18
C PRO A 182 12.31 6.60 33.73
N ALA A 183 12.80 7.80 34.07
CA ALA A 183 14.16 8.23 33.88
C ALA A 183 15.04 7.79 35.06
N GLU A 184 15.92 6.80 34.85
CA GLU A 184 17.09 6.56 35.71
C GLU A 184 18.26 6.00 34.89
N GLY A 185 19.43 6.63 34.98
CA GLY A 185 20.71 6.02 34.57
C GLY A 185 21.84 7.00 34.22
N PRO A 186 23.02 6.95 34.87
CA PRO A 186 23.89 8.10 35.09
C PRO A 186 24.92 8.37 33.99
N GLY A 187 25.42 9.61 33.98
CA GLY A 187 26.30 10.16 32.95
C GLY A 187 27.74 9.67 32.92
N PHE A 188 28.37 9.97 31.78
CA PHE A 188 29.81 10.11 31.60
C PHE A 188 30.09 11.34 30.74
N GLY A 189 31.00 12.19 31.22
CA GLY A 189 31.37 13.44 30.57
C GLY A 189 32.48 13.29 29.52
N ALA A 190 32.28 14.02 28.40
CA ALA A 190 33.23 14.74 27.53
C ALA A 190 34.44 14.00 26.89
N PRO A 191 35.15 14.54 25.85
CA PRO A 191 34.91 15.73 25.02
C PRO A 191 35.03 15.48 23.47
N ASN A 192 34.52 16.45 22.67
CA ASN A 192 34.87 16.82 21.28
C ASN A 192 35.26 15.70 20.27
N THR A 193 34.33 15.36 19.38
CA THR A 193 34.60 14.68 18.09
C THR A 193 33.95 15.45 16.91
N PRO A 194 34.60 15.53 15.74
CA PRO A 194 34.16 16.33 14.59
C PRO A 194 32.94 15.70 13.89
N PRO A 195 32.19 16.45 13.04
CA PRO A 195 30.96 15.94 12.45
C PRO A 195 31.29 14.91 11.37
N PHE A 196 30.82 13.68 11.54
CA PHE A 196 30.76 12.68 10.49
C PHE A 196 29.30 12.25 10.23
N PHE A 197 28.99 12.17 8.95
CA PHE A 197 27.69 11.85 8.36
C PHE A 197 27.36 10.35 8.44
N GLY A 198 26.06 10.05 8.51
CA GLY A 198 25.48 8.73 8.21
C GLY A 198 25.22 7.87 9.44
N GLY A 199 24.05 7.25 9.62
CA GLY A 199 22.88 7.14 8.77
C GLY A 199 21.81 6.39 9.56
N GLY A 200 20.55 6.76 9.34
CA GLY A 200 19.42 6.11 9.97
C GLY A 200 18.12 6.65 9.41
N GLY A 201 17.22 5.73 9.05
CA GLY A 201 15.78 5.98 8.93
C GLY A 201 15.35 6.70 7.65
N GLY A 202 14.33 6.16 6.99
CA GLY A 202 13.72 6.75 5.81
C GLY A 202 13.28 8.21 6.03
N GLY A 203 13.43 9.02 5.00
CA GLY A 203 12.99 10.40 5.04
C GLY A 203 13.26 11.05 3.69
N PHE A 204 12.23 11.72 3.15
CA PHE A 204 12.31 12.88 2.26
C PHE A 204 13.69 13.17 1.67
N ASN A 205 13.85 13.09 0.35
CA ASN A 205 14.96 13.76 -0.33
C ASN A 205 14.90 15.26 0.01
N PRO A 206 15.86 15.83 0.77
CA PRO A 206 15.90 17.27 1.06
C PRO A 206 16.38 18.10 -0.14
N GLY A 207 16.61 17.45 -1.30
CA GLY A 207 16.99 18.10 -2.55
C GLY A 207 15.81 18.56 -3.42
N ASP A 208 14.63 17.93 -3.28
CA ASP A 208 13.45 18.35 -4.01
C ASP A 208 12.82 19.55 -3.29
N THR A 209 13.40 20.72 -3.56
CA THR A 209 12.97 22.02 -3.03
C THR A 209 11.59 22.35 -3.57
N SER A 210 10.56 21.77 -2.95
CA SER A 210 9.19 22.12 -3.27
C SER A 210 8.93 23.56 -2.80
N VAL A 211 8.53 24.43 -3.72
CA VAL A 211 8.27 25.85 -3.47
C VAL A 211 6.76 26.06 -3.33
N LEU A 212 6.37 26.85 -2.34
CA LEU A 212 4.99 27.29 -2.17
C LEU A 212 4.73 28.48 -3.09
N ILE A 213 3.65 28.40 -3.87
CA ILE A 213 3.22 29.45 -4.80
C ILE A 213 1.79 29.82 -4.46
N CYS A 214 1.51 31.12 -4.39
CA CYS A 214 0.15 31.63 -4.35
C CYS A 214 -0.34 31.86 -5.78
N ASP A 215 -1.41 31.18 -6.18
CA ASP A 215 -2.05 31.28 -7.49
C ASP A 215 -3.52 31.65 -7.28
N ASN A 216 -3.91 32.87 -7.67
CA ASN A 216 -5.28 33.38 -7.53
C ASN A 216 -5.85 33.24 -6.10
N GLY A 217 -5.01 33.51 -5.09
CA GLY A 217 -5.40 33.42 -3.67
C GLY A 217 -5.44 31.99 -3.12
N ARG A 218 -5.02 30.98 -3.88
CA ARG A 218 -4.88 29.58 -3.42
C ARG A 218 -3.41 29.18 -3.35
N GLN A 219 -3.05 28.53 -2.25
CA GLN A 219 -1.69 28.06 -2.04
C GLN A 219 -1.49 26.68 -2.70
N ARG A 220 -0.46 26.56 -3.53
CA ARG A 220 -0.04 25.32 -4.19
C ARG A 220 1.43 25.01 -3.90
N ARG A 221 1.78 23.73 -3.86
CA ARG A 221 3.17 23.27 -3.70
C ARG A 221 3.64 22.70 -5.04
N ILE A 222 4.75 23.23 -5.56
CA ILE A 222 5.30 22.84 -6.87
C ILE A 222 6.77 22.44 -6.68
N LEU A 223 7.26 21.45 -7.44
CA LEU A 223 8.68 21.10 -7.45
C LEU A 223 9.51 22.28 -7.99
N GLY A 224 10.68 22.53 -7.39
CA GLY A 224 11.55 23.68 -7.69
C GLY A 224 11.84 23.87 -9.18
N ASP A 225 12.11 22.77 -9.90
CA ASP A 225 12.41 22.79 -11.34
C ASP A 225 11.25 23.30 -12.22
N ASN A 226 10.01 23.22 -11.71
CA ASN A 226 8.80 23.60 -12.45
C ASN A 226 8.26 24.99 -12.06
N VAL A 227 8.88 25.68 -11.10
CA VAL A 227 8.39 26.97 -10.60
C VAL A 227 8.35 28.02 -11.71
N GLN A 228 9.42 28.15 -12.50
CA GLN A 228 9.48 29.19 -13.53
C GLN A 228 8.48 28.94 -14.66
N MET A 229 8.30 27.68 -15.06
CA MET A 229 7.32 27.29 -16.07
C MET A 229 5.89 27.56 -15.59
N PHE A 230 5.61 27.30 -14.31
CA PHE A 230 4.31 27.56 -13.72
C PHE A 230 3.98 29.05 -13.68
N LEU A 231 4.93 29.89 -13.23
CA LEU A 231 4.76 31.35 -13.16
C LEU A 231 4.53 31.97 -14.54
N ASN A 232 5.18 31.45 -15.58
CA ASN A 232 4.97 31.93 -16.95
C ASN A 232 3.56 31.63 -17.48
N ASN A 233 2.94 30.52 -17.05
CA ASN A 233 1.62 30.09 -17.48
C ASN A 233 0.47 30.62 -16.60
N HIS A 234 0.78 31.18 -15.43
CA HIS A 234 -0.22 31.69 -14.47
C HIS A 234 0.07 33.16 -14.14
N PRO A 235 -0.34 34.10 -15.03
CA PRO A 235 -0.15 35.52 -14.77
C PRO A 235 -0.89 35.93 -13.49
N GLY A 236 -0.16 36.43 -12.50
CA GLY A 236 -0.66 36.77 -11.17
C GLY A 236 -0.28 35.79 -10.06
N ALA A 237 0.32 34.64 -10.39
CA ALA A 237 0.92 33.76 -9.40
C ALA A 237 2.27 34.30 -8.90
N TYR A 238 2.59 34.06 -7.63
CA TYR A 238 3.87 34.47 -7.03
C TYR A 238 4.39 33.42 -6.04
N VAL A 239 5.72 33.39 -5.87
CA VAL A 239 6.38 32.52 -4.88
C VAL A 239 6.15 33.08 -3.48
N GLY A 240 5.63 32.25 -2.58
CA GLY A 240 5.34 32.62 -1.19
C GLY A 240 4.00 32.09 -0.68
N ASN A 241 3.66 32.47 0.55
CA ASN A 241 2.34 32.21 1.13
C ASN A 241 1.32 33.20 0.58
N CYS A 242 0.07 32.78 0.40
CA CYS A 242 -1.00 33.72 0.11
C CYS A 242 -1.27 34.60 1.34
N GLU A 243 -1.19 35.92 1.19
CA GLU A 243 -1.75 36.82 2.20
C GLU A 243 -3.26 36.66 2.23
N VAL A 244 -3.77 36.05 3.30
CA VAL A 244 -5.19 36.04 3.61
C VAL A 244 -5.58 37.48 3.98
N THR A 245 -6.18 38.22 3.05
CA THR A 245 -6.80 39.50 3.41
C THR A 245 -7.96 39.17 4.36
N PRO A 246 -7.92 39.57 5.64
CA PRO A 246 -9.03 39.32 6.55
C PRO A 246 -10.26 40.03 5.97
N ALA A 247 -11.31 39.26 5.67
CA ALA A 247 -12.58 39.83 5.26
C ALA A 247 -13.04 40.75 6.40
N THR A 248 -13.03 42.06 6.14
CA THR A 248 -13.65 43.01 7.06
C THR A 248 -15.13 42.71 7.03
N ALA A 249 -15.64 42.05 8.09
CA ALA A 249 -17.06 41.80 8.25
C ALA A 249 -17.78 43.15 8.22
N ARG A 250 -18.67 43.33 7.23
CA ARG A 250 -19.60 44.46 7.15
C ARG A 250 -20.96 44.03 7.69
#